data_AF-A0A9D0DSS3-F1
#
_entry.id   AF-A0A9D0DSS3-F1
#
_cell.length_a   1.000
_cell.length_b   1.000
_cell.length_c   1.000
_cell.angle_alpha   90.00
_cell.angle_beta   90.00
_cell.angle_gamma   90.00
#
_symmetry.space_group_name_H-M   'P 1'
#
loop_
_entity.id
_entity.type
_entity.pdbx_description
1 polymer ?
#
loop_
_entity_poly.entity_id
_entity_poly.type
_entity_poly.pdbx_seq_one_letter_code
_entity_poly.pdbx_strand_id
1 'polypeptide(L)' 'MPQVRVRENEPFEVAIRRFKRSCEKAGILAEVHRREYYEKPT' A
#
# COMPACT_ATOMS: atom_id res chain seq x y z
N MET A 1 4.74 0.68 6.99
CA MET A 1 4.34 1.17 5.64
C MET A 1 5.20 0.50 4.58
N PRO A 2 4.66 0.17 3.40
CA PRO A 2 5.40 -0.44 2.31
C PRO A 2 6.47 0.53 1.78
N GLN A 3 7.69 0.03 1.64
CA GLN A 3 8.81 0.77 1.07
C GLN A 3 9.38 -0.05 -0.09
N VAL A 4 9.45 0.55 -1.28
CA VAL A 4 10.07 -0.06 -2.46
C VAL A 4 11.25 0.80 -2.88
N ARG A 5 12.46 0.21 -2.84
CA ARG A 5 13.65 0.82 -3.43
C ARG A 5 13.69 0.51 -4.92
N VAL A 6 13.74 1.55 -5.74
CA VAL A 6 13.95 1.45 -7.19
C VAL A 6 15.38 0.94 -7.43
N ARG A 7 15.53 -0.06 -8.31
CA ARG A 7 16.86 -0.57 -8.71
C ARG A 7 17.36 0.22 -9.92
N GLU A 8 18.68 0.39 -10.06
CA GLU A 8 19.29 1.23 -11.12
C GLU A 8 18.93 0.80 -12.56
N ASN A 9 18.57 -0.46 -12.78
CA ASN A 9 18.17 -0.99 -14.11
C ASN A 9 16.68 -1.33 -14.20
N GLU A 10 15.83 -0.77 -13.35
CA GLU A 10 14.40 -1.05 -13.37
C GLU A 10 13.60 0.09 -14.03
N PRO A 11 12.70 -0.20 -14.99
CA PRO A 11 11.75 0.78 -15.49
C PRO A 11 10.83 1.26 -14.36
N PHE A 12 10.61 2.57 -14.30
CA PHE A 12 9.79 3.21 -13.26
C PHE A 12 8.40 2.60 -13.10
N GLU A 13 7.74 2.21 -14.20
CA GLU A 13 6.43 1.56 -14.16
C GLU A 13 6.44 0.23 -13.40
N VAL A 14 7.53 -0.53 -13.48
CA VAL A 14 7.68 -1.81 -12.78
C VAL A 14 7.83 -1.56 -11.27
N ALA A 15 8.57 -0.52 -10.89
CA ALA A 15 8.69 -0.11 -9.49
C ALA A 15 7.35 0.33 -8.90
N ILE A 16 6.56 1.14 -9.63
CA ILE A 16 5.19 1.53 -9.22
C ILE A 16 4.30 0.30 -9.07
N ARG A 17 4.34 -0.64 -10.02
CA ARG A 17 3.52 -1.84 -9.95
C ARG A 17 3.82 -2.68 -8.71
N ARG A 18 5.10 -2.77 -8.31
CA ARG A 18 5.51 -3.45 -7.07
C ARG A 18 5.08 -2.69 -5.83
N PHE A 19 5.18 -1.37 -5.85
CA PHE A 19 4.68 -0.53 -4.76
C PHE A 19 3.18 -0.70 -4.55
N LYS A 20 2.39 -0.65 -5.63
CA LYS A 20 0.93 -0.86 -5.59
C LYS A 20 0.57 -2.22 -4.96
N ARG A 21 1.20 -3.30 -5.41
CA ARG A 21 1.01 -4.64 -4.80
C ARG A 21 1.40 -4.70 -3.34
N SER A 22 2.44 -3.98 -2.93
CA SER A 22 2.88 -3.93 -1.54
C SER A 22 1.86 -3.19 -0.65
N CYS A 23 1.27 -2.10 -1.14
CA CYS A 23 0.17 -1.38 -0.48
C CYS A 23 -1.10 -2.24 -0.35
N GLU A 24 -1.46 -2.96 -1.42
CA GLU A 24 -2.60 -3.88 -1.42
C GLU A 24 -2.39 -5.03 -0.44
N LYS A 25 -1.21 -5.66 -0.45
CA LYS A 25 -0.86 -6.76 0.47
C LYS A 25 -0.84 -6.31 1.94
N ALA A 26 -0.39 -5.09 2.19
CA ALA A 26 -0.41 -4.51 3.54
C ALA A 26 -1.83 -4.16 4.02
N GLY A 27 -2.86 -4.29 3.17
CA GLY A 27 -4.24 -4.01 3.54
C GLY A 27 -4.52 -2.54 3.85
N ILE A 28 -3.62 -1.64 3.42
CA ILE A 28 -3.70 -0.21 3.77
C ILE A 28 -5.02 0.40 3.31
N LEU A 29 -5.46 0.06 2.09
CA LEU A 29 -6.74 0.54 1.57
C LEU A 29 -7.93 0.08 2.43
N ALA A 30 -7.91 -1.17 2.90
CA ALA A 30 -8.96 -1.72 3.76
C ALA A 30 -8.90 -1.16 5.20
N GLU A 31 -7.71 -0.82 5.70
CA GLU A 31 -7.52 -0.15 6.98
C GLU A 31 -8.00 1.30 6.95
N VAL A 32 -7.70 2.04 5.87
CA VAL A 32 -8.20 3.40 5.66
C VAL A 32 -9.72 3.41 5.62
N HIS A 33 -10.33 2.52 4.83
CA HIS A 33 -11.79 2.43 4.73
C HIS A 33 -12.46 2.11 6.07
N ARG A 34 -11.91 1.16 6.84
CA ARG A 34 -12.43 0.84 8.19
C ARG A 34 -12.29 1.98 9.19
N ARG A 35 -11.34 2.89 8.97
CA ARG A 35 -11.11 4.07 9.81
C ARG A 35 -11.83 5.32 9.34
N GLU A 36 -12.54 5.27 8.20
CA GLU A 36 -13.34 6.41 7.74
C GLU A 36 -14.45 6.74 8.73
N TYR A 37 -14.96 5.74 9.44
CA TYR A 37 -15.98 5.88 10.46
C TYR A 37 -15.47 5.34 11.79
N TYR A 38 -15.80 6.03 12.87
CA TYR A 38 -15.51 5.56 14.22
C TYR A 38 -16.45 4.41 14.57
N GLU A 39 -15.95 3.18 14.54
CA GLU A 39 -16.65 2.03 15.13
C GLU A 39 -16.54 2.10 16.65
N LYS A 40 -17.67 2.37 17.32
CA LYS A 40 -17.74 2.38 18.78
C LYS A 40 -17.46 0.95 19.29
N PRO A 41 -16.46 0.75 20.16
CA PRO A 41 -16.25 -0.54 20.80
C PRO A 41 -17.49 -0.88 21.65
N THR A 42 -17.95 -2.12 21.56
CA THR A 42 -19.15 -2.61 22.24
C THR A 42 -19.04 -2.51 23.75
#